data_AF-W2D8H6-F1
#
_entry.id   AF-W2D8H6-F1
#
_cell.length_a   1.000
_cell.length_b   1.000
_cell.length_c   1.000
_cell.angle_alpha   90.00
_cell.angle_beta   90.00
_cell.angle_gamma   90.00
#
_symmetry.space_group_name_H-M   'P 1'
#
loop_
_entity.id
_entity.type
_entity.pdbx_description
1 polymer ?
#
loop_
_entity_poly.entity_id
_entity_poly.type
_entity_poly.pdbx_seq_one_letter_code
_entity_poly.pdbx_strand_id
1 'polypeptide(L)'
;MIEIGRGAVSKMSAQLGEPTVQYAFRLGDVEVPVNPLIGTHVRLEYLGAIHCSHCGRKTKTSFSQGYCYPCMTKLAQCDLCIMSPERCHYDAGTCRDPGWGEKFCMTDHVVYLANSSGIKVGITRATQLPTRWLDQGASQALPIMRVATRQQS
;
A
#
# COMPACT_ATOMS: atom_id res chain seq x y z
N MET A 1 -4.56 5.63 30.90
CA MET A 1 -4.13 5.00 29.63
C MET A 1 -2.68 5.38 29.38
N ILE A 2 -1.85 4.46 28.89
CA ILE A 2 -0.42 4.69 28.64
C ILE A 2 -0.24 4.96 27.14
N GLU A 3 0.47 6.03 26.78
CA GLU A 3 0.85 6.29 25.40
C GLU A 3 2.00 5.35 25.01
N ILE A 4 1.79 4.52 23.98
CA ILE A 4 2.76 3.54 23.50
C ILE A 4 3.53 4.01 22.25
N GLY A 5 3.12 5.13 21.65
CA GLY A 5 3.78 5.74 20.51
C GLY A 5 2.99 6.90 19.91
N ARG A 6 3.69 7.79 19.21
CA ARG A 6 3.12 8.94 18.49
C ARG A 6 3.98 9.30 17.29
N GLY A 7 3.37 9.84 16.24
CA GLY A 7 4.09 10.32 15.06
C GLY A 7 3.25 10.26 13.79
N ALA A 8 3.85 10.64 12.66
CA ALA A 8 3.20 10.53 11.37
C ALA A 8 2.99 9.05 11.02
N VAL A 9 1.73 8.64 10.87
CA VAL A 9 1.42 7.26 10.51
C VAL A 9 1.85 6.97 9.07
N SER A 10 2.56 5.87 8.88
CA SER A 10 2.87 5.33 7.56
C SER A 10 2.43 3.88 7.46
N LYS A 11 2.59 3.27 6.29
CA LYS A 11 2.23 1.86 6.06
C LYS A 11 2.88 0.99 7.14
N MET A 12 2.05 0.24 7.87
CA MET A 12 2.47 -0.74 8.86
C MET A 12 3.54 -1.67 8.27
N SER A 13 4.59 -1.95 9.04
CA SER A 13 5.58 -2.94 8.62
C SER A 13 5.02 -4.34 8.86
N ALA A 14 5.36 -5.25 7.95
CA ALA A 14 5.07 -6.67 8.09
C ALA A 14 6.34 -7.43 7.73
N GLN A 15 6.82 -8.25 8.67
CA GLN A 15 7.97 -9.11 8.49
C GLN A 15 7.53 -10.55 8.65
N LEU A 16 7.90 -11.41 7.69
CA LEU A 16 7.64 -12.83 7.81
C LEU A 16 8.46 -13.37 8.99
N GLY A 17 7.77 -13.91 9.99
CA GLY A 17 8.36 -14.57 11.14
C GLY A 17 7.74 -15.95 11.31
N GLU A 18 8.41 -16.79 12.09
CA GLU A 18 7.93 -18.13 12.46
C GLU A 18 7.53 -18.14 13.95
N PRO A 19 6.34 -18.63 14.34
CA PRO A 19 5.26 -19.19 13.51
C PRO A 19 4.31 -18.15 12.93
N THR A 20 4.49 -16.85 13.22
CA THR A 20 3.57 -15.78 12.82
C THR A 20 4.30 -14.56 12.28
N VAL A 21 3.63 -13.85 11.36
CA VAL A 21 4.08 -12.57 10.82
C VAL A 21 4.13 -11.53 11.93
N GLN A 22 5.22 -10.76 11.97
CA GLN A 22 5.42 -9.69 12.93
C GLN A 22 5.02 -8.35 12.31
N TYR A 23 4.10 -7.65 12.96
CA TYR A 23 3.60 -6.35 12.53
C TYR A 23 4.07 -5.25 13.48
N ALA A 24 4.44 -4.08 12.93
CA ALA A 24 4.72 -2.90 13.74
C ALA A 24 4.06 -1.65 13.14
N PHE A 25 3.38 -0.86 13.99
CA PHE A 25 2.93 0.47 13.60
C PHE A 25 4.15 1.35 13.40
N ARG A 26 4.18 2.10 12.30
CA ARG A 26 5.20 3.09 12.00
C ARG A 26 4.66 4.49 12.27
N LEU A 27 5.16 5.12 13.32
CA LEU A 27 4.72 6.43 13.81
C LEU A 27 5.92 7.39 13.78
N GLY A 28 6.20 7.98 12.62
CA GLY A 28 7.45 8.72 12.39
C GLY A 28 8.65 7.77 12.51
N ASP A 29 9.59 8.10 13.39
CA ASP A 29 10.79 7.30 13.64
C ASP A 29 10.58 6.17 14.68
N VAL A 30 9.35 6.01 15.18
CA VAL A 30 9.00 4.99 16.18
C VAL A 30 8.31 3.82 15.51
N GLU A 31 8.81 2.61 15.76
CA GLU A 31 8.11 1.36 15.45
C GLU A 31 7.52 0.74 16.74
N VAL A 32 6.21 0.51 16.76
CA VAL A 32 5.49 -0.09 17.89
C VAL A 32 5.03 -1.49 17.51
N PRO A 33 5.52 -2.56 18.15
CA PRO A 33 5.06 -3.93 17.89
C PRO A 33 3.55 -4.08 18.12
N VAL A 34 2.83 -4.60 17.12
CA VAL A 34 1.37 -4.76 17.16
C VAL A 34 0.95 -6.12 17.72
N ASN A 35 1.72 -7.17 17.44
CA ASN A 35 1.37 -8.54 17.85
C ASN A 35 1.06 -8.66 19.36
N PRO A 36 1.84 -8.06 20.28
CA PRO A 36 1.54 -8.12 21.72
C PRO A 36 0.25 -7.39 22.13
N LEU A 37 -0.30 -6.54 21.27
CA LEU A 37 -1.51 -5.75 21.52
C LEU A 37 -2.80 -6.49 21.12
N ILE A 38 -2.68 -7.66 20.46
CA ILE A 38 -3.85 -8.45 20.04
C ILE A 38 -4.65 -8.88 21.27
N GLY A 39 -5.97 -8.69 21.22
CA GLY A 39 -6.88 -8.96 22.33
C GLY A 39 -6.96 -7.84 23.38
N THR A 40 -6.18 -6.76 23.23
CA THR A 40 -6.24 -5.58 24.10
C THR A 40 -7.05 -4.45 23.47
N HIS A 41 -7.47 -3.47 24.29
CA HIS A 41 -8.14 -2.26 23.80
C HIS A 41 -7.10 -1.19 23.44
N VAL A 42 -6.97 -0.87 22.15
CA VAL A 42 -6.10 0.19 21.64
C VAL A 42 -6.95 1.41 21.26
N ARG A 43 -6.54 2.60 21.73
CA ARG A 43 -7.13 3.88 21.31
C ARG A 43 -6.19 4.59 20.34
N LEU A 44 -6.71 5.00 19.19
CA LEU A 44 -6.00 5.87 18.25
C LEU A 44 -6.47 7.32 18.46
N GLU A 45 -5.52 8.26 18.50
CA GLU A 45 -5.81 9.68 18.66
C GLU A 45 -5.20 10.50 17.52
N TYR A 46 -6.02 11.34 16.88
CA TYR A 46 -5.57 12.23 15.82
C TYR A 46 -5.03 13.53 16.42
N LEU A 47 -3.74 13.80 16.21
CA LEU A 47 -3.03 14.94 16.79
C LEU A 47 -3.17 16.26 16.00
N GLY A 48 -4.09 16.35 15.04
CA GLY A 48 -4.41 17.61 14.37
C GLY A 48 -3.53 17.99 13.17
N ALA A 49 -2.71 17.08 12.65
CA ALA A 49 -1.93 17.32 11.44
C ALA A 49 -1.93 16.14 10.47
N ILE A 50 -2.22 16.44 9.20
CA ILE A 50 -2.00 15.54 8.07
C ILE A 50 -0.92 16.17 7.20
N HIS A 51 0.09 15.39 6.85
CA HIS A 51 1.17 15.80 5.96
C HIS A 51 1.12 14.96 4.70
N CYS A 52 1.33 15.59 3.54
CA CYS A 52 1.40 14.88 2.28
C CYS A 52 2.61 13.93 2.26
N SER A 53 2.38 12.64 1.98
CA SER A 53 3.44 11.63 1.91
C SER A 53 4.47 11.89 0.80
N HIS A 54 4.16 12.73 -0.19
CA HIS A 54 5.12 13.10 -1.24
C HIS A 54 5.90 14.38 -0.89
N CYS A 55 5.21 15.49 -0.60
CA CYS A 55 5.87 16.80 -0.47
C CYS A 55 5.97 17.31 0.97
N GLY A 56 5.49 16.57 1.96
CA GLY A 56 5.51 16.96 3.37
C GLY A 56 4.56 18.10 3.76
N ARG A 57 3.90 18.76 2.80
CA ARG A 57 3.00 19.89 3.07
C ARG A 57 1.86 19.49 4.02
N LYS A 58 1.64 20.31 5.05
CA LYS A 58 0.45 20.21 5.92
C LYS A 58 -0.82 20.47 5.11
N THR A 59 -1.80 19.58 5.24
CA THR A 59 -3.08 19.63 4.55
C THR A 59 -4.22 19.36 5.53
N LYS A 60 -5.43 19.85 5.21
CA LYS A 60 -6.63 19.60 6.03
C LYS A 60 -7.21 18.20 5.78
N THR A 61 -6.88 17.60 4.65
CA THR A 61 -7.39 16.28 4.23
C THR A 61 -6.34 15.53 3.42
N SER A 62 -6.52 14.22 3.30
CA SER A 62 -5.67 13.30 2.56
C SER A 62 -6.42 12.72 1.35
N PHE A 63 -5.74 12.59 0.23
CA PHE A 63 -6.25 11.99 -0.99
C PHE A 63 -5.43 10.77 -1.39
N SER A 64 -6.07 9.79 -2.02
CA SER A 64 -5.43 8.56 -2.52
C SER A 64 -4.52 7.91 -1.46
N GLN A 65 -3.21 7.82 -1.72
CA GLN A 65 -2.22 7.15 -0.87
C GLN A 65 -1.53 8.11 0.13
N GLY A 66 -2.25 9.12 0.65
CA GLY A 66 -1.65 10.06 1.61
C GLY A 66 -1.24 11.41 1.02
N TYR A 67 -1.82 11.84 -0.11
CA TYR A 67 -1.37 13.03 -0.82
C TYR A 67 -2.22 14.27 -0.52
N CYS A 68 -1.61 15.47 -0.66
CA CYS A 68 -2.37 16.70 -0.76
C CYS A 68 -2.98 16.85 -2.17
N TYR A 69 -4.00 17.70 -2.30
CA TYR A 69 -4.71 17.90 -3.58
C TYR A 69 -3.78 18.21 -4.76
N PRO A 70 -2.81 19.15 -4.68
CA PRO A 70 -1.87 19.40 -5.78
C PRO A 70 -1.06 18.16 -6.20
N CYS A 71 -0.56 17.37 -5.24
CA CYS A 71 0.17 16.15 -5.55
C CYS A 71 -0.76 15.12 -6.21
N MET A 72 -1.97 14.93 -5.70
CA MET A 72 -2.94 14.00 -6.29
C MET A 72 -3.26 14.33 -7.75
N THR A 73 -3.35 15.61 -8.10
CA THR A 73 -3.59 16.03 -9.49
C THR A 73 -2.39 15.86 -10.44
N LYS A 74 -1.17 15.75 -9.90
CA LYS A 74 0.07 15.76 -10.70
C LYS A 74 0.78 14.41 -10.76
N LEU A 75 0.65 13.61 -9.72
CA LEU A 75 1.38 12.34 -9.57
C LEU A 75 0.73 11.23 -10.41
N ALA A 76 1.57 10.45 -11.10
CA ALA A 76 1.14 9.26 -11.84
C ALA A 76 0.65 8.13 -10.90
N GLN A 77 1.15 8.10 -9.65
CA GLN A 77 0.68 7.20 -8.59
C GLN A 77 -0.81 7.39 -8.26
N CYS A 78 -1.41 8.50 -8.68
CA CYS A 78 -2.81 8.85 -8.51
C CYS A 78 -3.64 8.68 -9.78
N ASP A 79 -3.04 8.20 -10.87
CA ASP A 79 -3.77 7.97 -12.11
C ASP A 79 -4.83 6.87 -11.93
N LEU A 80 -5.91 6.97 -12.69
CA LEU A 80 -7.04 6.05 -12.58
C LEU A 80 -6.61 4.60 -12.86
N CYS A 81 -5.60 4.42 -13.70
CA CYS A 81 -5.06 3.10 -14.02
C CYS A 81 -4.58 2.37 -12.77
N ILE A 82 -4.20 3.06 -11.68
CA ILE A 82 -3.73 2.44 -10.44
C ILE A 82 -4.84 1.69 -9.70
N MET A 83 -6.10 2.07 -9.88
CA MET A 83 -7.24 1.30 -9.39
C MET A 83 -7.83 0.38 -10.46
N SER A 84 -7.73 0.77 -11.73
CA SER A 84 -8.30 0.10 -12.90
C SER A 84 -7.20 -0.20 -13.93
N PRO A 85 -6.47 -1.33 -13.81
CA PRO A 85 -5.36 -1.67 -14.71
C PRO A 85 -5.70 -1.59 -16.20
N GLU A 86 -6.93 -1.95 -16.57
CA GLU A 86 -7.47 -1.90 -17.92
C GLU A 86 -7.50 -0.49 -18.52
N ARG A 87 -7.51 0.56 -17.66
CA ARG A 87 -7.49 1.98 -18.06
C ARG A 87 -6.08 2.56 -18.12
N CYS A 88 -5.05 1.72 -18.23
CA CYS A 88 -3.69 2.19 -18.48
C CYS A 88 -3.66 3.03 -19.76
N HIS A 89 -3.06 4.22 -19.67
CA HIS A 89 -3.00 5.20 -20.76
C HIS A 89 -1.55 5.52 -21.15
N TYR A 90 -0.62 4.64 -20.76
CA TYR A 90 0.81 4.77 -21.06
C TYR A 90 1.07 4.75 -22.57
N ASP A 91 0.50 3.78 -23.30
CA ASP A 91 0.67 3.66 -24.76
C ASP A 91 0.04 4.84 -25.52
N ALA A 92 -0.93 5.53 -24.91
CA ALA A 92 -1.49 6.76 -25.45
C ALA A 92 -0.58 7.98 -25.27
N GLY A 93 0.59 7.83 -24.62
CA GLY A 93 1.56 8.91 -24.39
C GLY A 93 1.11 9.96 -23.38
N THR A 94 0.04 9.68 -22.61
CA THR A 94 -0.57 10.65 -21.67
C THR A 94 -0.27 10.35 -20.21
N CYS A 95 0.59 9.36 -19.92
CA CYS A 95 1.04 9.09 -18.55
C CYS A 95 1.72 10.34 -17.97
N ARG A 96 1.34 10.74 -16.75
CA ARG A 96 1.89 11.95 -16.12
C ARG A 96 3.38 11.86 -15.84
N ASP A 97 3.89 10.63 -15.67
CA ASP A 97 5.30 10.31 -15.51
C ASP A 97 5.59 8.97 -16.20
N PRO A 98 6.05 8.99 -17.47
CA PRO A 98 6.37 7.77 -18.21
C PRO A 98 7.47 6.92 -17.54
N GLY A 99 8.51 7.55 -16.97
CA GLY A 99 9.59 6.81 -16.30
C GLY A 99 9.11 6.09 -15.05
N TRP A 100 8.09 6.63 -14.36
CA TRP A 100 7.38 5.92 -13.31
C TRP A 100 6.49 4.80 -13.86
N GLY A 101 5.76 5.07 -14.96
CA GLY A 101 4.91 4.10 -15.64
C GLY A 101 5.67 2.85 -16.09
N GLU A 102 6.90 2.99 -16.59
CA GLU A 102 7.77 1.86 -16.95
C GLU A 102 8.05 0.96 -15.75
N LYS A 103 8.41 1.56 -14.60
CA LYS A 103 8.78 0.83 -13.39
C LYS A 103 7.58 0.25 -12.64
N PHE A 104 6.38 0.81 -12.83
CA PHE A 104 5.20 0.44 -12.06
C PHE A 104 4.15 -0.30 -12.88
N CYS A 105 3.83 0.16 -14.09
CA CYS A 105 2.83 -0.43 -14.97
C CYS A 105 3.46 -1.44 -15.93
N MET A 106 4.60 -1.11 -16.53
CA MET A 106 5.26 -1.94 -17.57
C MET A 106 6.33 -2.86 -16.98
N THR A 107 5.96 -3.57 -15.93
CA THR A 107 6.79 -4.57 -15.26
C THR A 107 5.94 -5.80 -14.97
N ASP A 108 6.61 -6.91 -14.69
CA ASP A 108 5.93 -8.16 -14.35
C ASP A 108 5.00 -8.04 -13.14
N HIS A 109 3.75 -8.46 -13.37
CA HIS A 109 2.73 -8.60 -12.34
C HIS A 109 2.31 -10.06 -12.20
N VAL A 110 1.85 -10.38 -11.00
CA VAL A 110 1.29 -11.67 -10.64
C VAL A 110 -0.16 -11.45 -10.25
N VAL A 111 -1.05 -12.19 -10.91
CA VAL A 111 -2.43 -12.39 -10.48
C VAL A 111 -2.46 -13.59 -9.56
N TYR A 112 -3.14 -13.47 -8.43
CA TYR A 112 -3.19 -14.51 -7.40
C TYR A 112 -4.56 -14.58 -6.73
N LEU A 113 -4.87 -15.75 -6.19
CA LEU A 113 -5.96 -15.92 -5.23
C LEU A 113 -5.43 -15.66 -3.82
N ALA A 114 -6.17 -14.93 -3.01
CA ALA A 114 -5.85 -14.66 -1.61
C ALA A 114 -7.00 -15.12 -0.72
N ASN A 115 -6.70 -15.95 0.27
CA ASN A 115 -7.65 -16.35 1.30
C ASN A 115 -7.45 -15.46 2.53
N SER A 116 -8.35 -14.51 2.74
CA SER A 116 -8.34 -13.60 3.90
C SER A 116 -9.62 -13.81 4.73
N SER A 117 -10.55 -12.85 4.70
CA SER A 117 -11.94 -13.03 5.16
C SER A 117 -12.81 -13.85 4.19
N GLY A 118 -12.19 -14.33 3.10
CA GLY A 118 -12.80 -14.98 1.94
C GLY A 118 -11.80 -14.97 0.77
N ILE A 119 -12.14 -15.68 -0.31
CA ILE A 119 -11.31 -15.76 -1.52
C ILE A 119 -11.45 -14.45 -2.32
N LYS A 120 -10.31 -13.84 -2.64
CA LYS A 120 -10.21 -12.63 -3.46
C LYS A 120 -9.21 -12.85 -4.59
N VAL A 121 -9.44 -12.21 -5.74
CA VAL A 121 -8.44 -12.09 -6.79
C VAL A 121 -7.65 -10.81 -6.55
N GLY A 122 -6.33 -10.93 -6.49
CA GLY A 122 -5.42 -9.80 -6.31
C GLY A 122 -4.40 -9.72 -7.43
N ILE A 123 -3.86 -8.52 -7.63
CA ILE A 123 -2.74 -8.27 -8.54
C ILE A 123 -1.62 -7.57 -7.77
N THR A 124 -0.38 -7.89 -8.08
CA THR A 124 0.78 -7.21 -7.51
C THR A 124 2.01 -7.37 -8.39
N ARG A 125 2.99 -6.47 -8.25
CA ARG A 125 4.31 -6.69 -8.84
C ARG A 125 4.94 -7.94 -8.24
N ALA A 126 5.67 -8.70 -9.06
CA ALA A 126 6.36 -9.91 -8.59
C ALA A 126 7.30 -9.63 -7.40
N THR A 127 7.95 -8.46 -7.39
CA THR A 127 8.85 -8.01 -6.31
C THR A 127 8.17 -7.69 -4.97
N GLN A 128 6.84 -7.71 -4.91
CA GLN A 128 6.07 -7.44 -3.69
C GLN A 128 5.49 -8.71 -3.07
N LEU A 129 5.82 -9.89 -3.60
CA LEU A 129 5.47 -11.16 -3.00
C LEU A 129 6.54 -11.59 -1.99
N PRO A 130 6.17 -12.07 -0.78
CA PRO A 130 4.82 -12.26 -0.26
C PRO A 130 4.24 -11.04 0.48
N THR A 131 4.98 -9.92 0.61
CA THR A 131 4.60 -8.74 1.40
C THR A 131 3.16 -8.27 1.13
N ARG A 132 2.73 -8.23 -0.12
CA ARG A 132 1.38 -7.78 -0.50
C ARG A 132 0.26 -8.70 0.00
N TRP A 133 0.55 -9.98 0.22
CA TRP A 133 -0.37 -10.94 0.83
C TRP A 133 -0.52 -10.68 2.32
N LEU A 134 0.61 -10.40 3.00
CA LEU A 134 0.66 -10.04 4.41
C LEU A 134 -0.11 -8.74 4.68
N ASP A 135 0.10 -7.73 3.83
CA ASP A 135 -0.62 -6.44 3.91
C ASP A 135 -2.15 -6.60 3.83
N GLN A 136 -2.64 -7.64 3.17
CA GLN A 136 -4.07 -7.93 2.98
C GLN A 136 -4.64 -8.90 4.02
N GLY A 137 -3.82 -9.33 4.98
CA GLY A 137 -4.22 -10.32 5.99
C GLY A 137 -4.57 -11.67 5.37
N ALA A 138 -3.92 -12.05 4.27
CA ALA A 138 -4.12 -13.35 3.66
C ALA A 138 -3.43 -14.44 4.50
N SER A 139 -4.18 -15.46 4.90
CA SER A 139 -3.64 -16.67 5.54
C SER A 139 -2.99 -17.60 4.53
N GLN A 140 -3.49 -17.58 3.29
CA GLN A 140 -2.98 -18.35 2.16
C GLN A 140 -3.08 -17.52 0.89
N ALA A 141 -2.19 -17.76 -0.05
CA ALA A 141 -2.28 -17.21 -1.38
C ALA A 141 -1.71 -18.17 -2.42
N LEU A 142 -2.27 -18.10 -3.63
CA LEU A 142 -1.87 -18.93 -4.77
C LEU A 142 -1.68 -18.04 -6.00
N PRO A 143 -0.44 -17.85 -6.49
CA PRO A 143 -0.20 -17.29 -7.82
C PRO A 143 -0.91 -18.12 -8.89
N ILE A 144 -1.69 -17.48 -9.76
CA ILE A 144 -2.41 -18.17 -10.84
C ILE A 144 -1.91 -17.78 -12.23
N MET A 145 -1.38 -16.56 -12.38
CA MET A 145 -0.89 -16.07 -13.66
C MET A 145 0.20 -15.02 -13.44
N ARG A 146 1.21 -15.00 -14.33
CA ARG A 146 2.19 -13.93 -14.43
C ARG A 146 2.02 -13.25 -15.78
N VAL A 147 1.98 -11.92 -15.77
CA VAL A 147 1.80 -11.09 -16.97
C VAL A 147 2.91 -10.07 -17.06
N ALA A 148 3.28 -9.68 -18.28
CA ALA A 148 4.42 -8.80 -18.54
C ALA A 148 4.12 -7.33 -18.17
N THR A 149 2.85 -6.94 -18.20
CA THR A 149 2.40 -5.60 -17.81
C THR A 149 1.20 -5.67 -16.88
N ARG A 150 1.02 -4.60 -16.10
CA ARG A 150 -0.11 -4.46 -15.20
C ARG A 150 -1.45 -4.42 -15.94
N GLN A 151 -1.50 -3.93 -17.18
CA GLN A 151 -2.76 -3.85 -17.92
C GLN A 151 -3.31 -5.23 -18.32
N GLN A 152 -2.43 -6.22 -18.45
CA GLN A 152 -2.78 -7.60 -18.86
C GLN A 152 -3.31 -8.46 -17.70
N SER A 153 -3.28 -7.96 -16.46
CA SER A 153 -3.65 -8.71 -15.25
C SER A 153 -5.14 -8.81 -15.02
#